data_AF-A0A2N2IGR5-F1
#
_entry.id   AF-A0A2N2IGR5-F1
#
_cell.length_a   1.000
_cell.length_b   1.000
_cell.length_c   1.000
_cell.angle_alpha   90.00
_cell.angle_beta   90.00
_cell.angle_gamma   90.00
#
_symmetry.space_group_name_H-M   'P 1'
#
loop_
_entity.id
_entity.type
_entity.pdbx_description
1 polymer ?
#
loop_
_entity_poly.entity_id
_entity_poly.type
_entity_poly.pdbx_seq_one_letter_code
_entity_poly.pdbx_strand_id
1 'polypeptide(L)'
;MAPIQWLMELESQRNGYVALLEETGSLSAAAYRLAKAWCLVRPVSTRVPTRLEVEAAARRIAERTGWRGHVPNAAMLALDCEADGLLVL
;
A
#
# COMPACT_ATOMS: atom_id res chain seq x y z
N MET A 1 -11.15 10.16 8.51
CA MET A 1 -11.60 10.08 7.10
C MET A 1 -12.00 8.65 6.78
N ALA A 2 -13.06 8.42 6.00
CA ALA A 2 -13.46 7.07 5.61
C ALA A 2 -12.46 6.47 4.60
N PRO A 3 -12.19 5.15 4.61
CA PRO A 3 -11.21 4.53 3.70
C PRO A 3 -11.49 4.80 2.22
N ILE A 4 -12.76 4.79 1.81
CA ILE A 4 -13.15 5.09 0.42
C ILE A 4 -12.87 6.54 0.02
N GLN A 5 -13.09 7.50 0.93
CA GLN A 5 -12.80 8.91 0.68
C GLN A 5 -11.29 9.12 0.53
N TRP A 6 -10.49 8.49 1.37
CA TRP A 6 -9.03 8.54 1.28
C TRP A 6 -8.52 7.97 -0.05
N LEU A 7 -9.08 6.85 -0.53
CA LEU A 7 -8.72 6.27 -1.83
C LEU A 7 -9.07 7.19 -3.00
N MET A 8 -10.25 7.82 -2.96
CA MET A 8 -10.66 8.78 -3.99
C MET A 8 -9.75 10.01 -4.01
N GLU A 9 -9.39 10.53 -2.83
CA GLU A 9 -8.45 11.63 -2.72
C GLU A 9 -7.06 11.25 -3.26
N LEU A 10 -6.53 10.09 -2.86
CA LEU A 10 -5.26 9.56 -3.34
C LEU A 10 -5.19 9.47 -4.88
N GLU A 11 -6.28 9.01 -5.52
CA GLU A 11 -6.36 8.87 -6.98
C GLU A 11 -6.56 10.21 -7.72
N SER A 12 -7.25 11.17 -7.10
CA SER A 12 -7.53 12.48 -7.71
C SER A 12 -6.34 13.43 -7.63
N GLN A 13 -5.48 13.30 -6.62
CA GLN A 13 -4.29 14.12 -6.49
C GLN A 13 -3.20 13.65 -7.45
N ARG A 14 -2.67 14.57 -8.27
CA ARG A 14 -1.61 14.29 -9.25
C ARG A 14 -0.38 13.60 -8.62
N ASN A 15 -0.05 13.96 -7.38
CA ASN A 15 1.10 13.44 -6.65
C ASN A 15 0.69 12.59 -5.43
N GLY A 16 -0.56 12.13 -5.32
CA GLY A 16 -1.05 11.44 -4.12
C GLY A 16 -0.22 10.20 -3.76
N TYR A 17 0.16 9.41 -4.75
CA TYR A 17 1.02 8.24 -4.57
C TYR A 17 2.47 8.58 -4.20
N VAL A 18 2.99 9.71 -4.68
CA VAL A 18 4.33 10.20 -4.30
C VAL A 18 4.31 10.68 -2.84
N ALA A 19 3.30 11.47 -2.47
CA ALA A 19 3.10 11.92 -1.10
C ALA A 19 2.94 10.74 -0.13
N LEU A 20 2.21 9.69 -0.52
CA LEU A 20 2.08 8.47 0.28
C LEU A 20 3.43 7.80 0.55
N LEU A 21 4.31 7.72 -0.46
CA LEU A 21 5.66 7.18 -0.29
C LEU A 21 6.50 8.06 0.64
N GLU A 22 6.46 9.37 0.45
CA GLU A 22 7.20 10.32 1.28
C GLU A 22 6.74 10.31 2.74
N GLU A 23 5.43 10.25 2.99
CA GLU A 23 4.83 10.19 4.32
C GLU A 23 5.22 8.91 5.09
N THR A 24 5.30 7.79 4.39
CA THR A 24 5.56 6.48 5.02
C THR A 24 7.04 6.14 5.09
N GLY A 25 7.88 6.76 4.25
CA GLY A 25 9.32 6.55 4.21
C GLY A 25 9.77 5.20 3.62
N SER A 26 8.85 4.27 3.35
CA SER A 26 9.16 2.98 2.73
C SER A 26 8.05 2.51 1.78
N LEU A 27 8.44 1.81 0.71
CA LEU A 27 7.48 1.22 -0.23
C LEU A 27 6.59 0.18 0.46
N SER A 28 7.15 -0.60 1.39
CA SER A 28 6.44 -1.65 2.14
C SER A 28 5.36 -1.04 3.04
N ALA A 29 5.66 0.04 3.79
CA ALA A 29 4.67 0.74 4.61
C ALA A 29 3.61 1.46 3.77
N ALA A 30 3.99 2.09 2.65
CA ALA A 30 3.07 2.69 1.69
C ALA A 30 2.09 1.64 1.12
N ALA A 31 2.64 0.51 0.66
CA ALA A 31 1.89 -0.60 0.10
C ALA A 31 0.94 -1.20 1.12
N TYR A 32 1.39 -1.39 2.37
CA TYR A 32 0.54 -1.85 3.46
C TYR A 32 -0.63 -0.91 3.71
N ARG A 33 -0.39 0.41 3.80
CA ARG A 33 -1.43 1.41 4.04
C ARG A 33 -2.48 1.41 2.91
N LEU A 34 -2.03 1.33 1.66
CA LEU A 34 -2.90 1.22 0.49
C LEU A 34 -3.70 -0.08 0.48
N ALA A 35 -3.03 -1.23 0.68
CA ALA A 35 -3.67 -2.55 0.72
C ALA A 35 -4.71 -2.64 1.84
N LYS A 36 -4.41 -2.09 3.03
CA LYS A 36 -5.35 -2.02 4.15
C LYS A 36 -6.57 -1.17 3.80
N ALA A 37 -6.40 -0.03 3.15
CA ALA A 37 -7.52 0.78 2.69
C ALA A 37 -8.41 0.02 1.69
N TRP A 38 -7.80 -0.72 0.75
CA TRP A 38 -8.54 -1.61 -0.15
C TRP A 38 -9.31 -2.71 0.58
N CYS A 39 -8.70 -3.35 1.57
CA CYS A 39 -9.36 -4.39 2.36
C CYS A 39 -10.57 -3.85 3.12
N LEU A 40 -10.50 -2.61 3.61
CA LEU A 40 -11.59 -1.98 4.37
C LEU A 40 -12.80 -1.57 3.52
N VAL A 41 -12.64 -1.39 2.21
CA VAL A 41 -13.75 -0.99 1.31
C VAL A 41 -14.41 -2.17 0.59
N ARG A 42 -13.90 -3.39 0.77
CA ARG A 42 -14.49 -4.60 0.17
C ARG A 42 -15.77 -5.04 0.90
N PRO A 43 -16.68 -5.78 0.22
CA PRO A 43 -17.89 -6.32 0.84
C PRO A 43 -17.61 -7.18 2.08
N VAL A 44 -16.53 -7.96 2.05
CA VAL A 44 -16.00 -8.67 3.22
C VAL A 44 -14.76 -7.93 3.68
N SER A 45 -14.95 -7.01 4.62
CA SER A 45 -13.87 -6.14 5.09
C SER A 45 -12.91 -6.89 6.01
N THR A 46 -11.61 -6.73 5.80
CA THR A 46 -10.57 -7.21 6.72
C THR A 46 -9.65 -6.05 7.11
N ARG A 47 -9.03 -6.14 8.29
CA ARG A 47 -8.07 -5.12 8.77
C ARG A 47 -6.62 -5.48 8.45
N VAL A 48 -6.40 -6.71 8.01
CA VAL A 48 -5.08 -7.31 7.80
C VAL A 48 -4.99 -7.70 6.33
N PRO A 49 -4.18 -7.01 5.53
CA PRO A 49 -3.95 -7.38 4.14
C PRO A 49 -3.12 -8.65 4.05
N THR A 50 -3.32 -9.40 2.97
CA THR A 50 -2.50 -10.54 2.59
C THR A 50 -1.22 -10.11 1.89
N ARG A 51 -0.21 -10.98 1.81
CA ARG A 51 1.05 -10.72 1.09
C ARG A 51 0.81 -10.31 -0.37
N LEU A 52 -0.15 -10.95 -1.03
CA LEU A 52 -0.51 -10.65 -2.42
C LEU A 52 -1.15 -9.27 -2.58
N GLU A 53 -1.94 -8.83 -1.60
CA GLU A 53 -2.55 -7.50 -1.62
C GLU A 53 -1.51 -6.41 -1.39
N VAL A 54 -0.54 -6.65 -0.50
CA VAL A 54 0.60 -5.76 -0.30
C VAL A 54 1.45 -5.68 -1.57
N GLU A 55 1.73 -6.81 -2.23
CA GLU A 55 2.46 -6.80 -3.51
C GLU A 55 1.71 -6.03 -4.60
N ALA A 56 0.41 -6.28 -4.76
CA ALA A 56 -0.42 -5.56 -5.71
C ALA A 56 -0.43 -4.04 -5.45
N ALA A 57 -0.48 -3.64 -4.17
CA ALA A 57 -0.40 -2.25 -3.77
C ALA A 57 0.98 -1.64 -4.07
N ALA A 58 2.07 -2.36 -3.79
CA ALA A 58 3.42 -1.91 -4.08
C ALA A 58 3.63 -1.68 -5.59
N ARG A 59 3.17 -2.62 -6.42
CA ARG A 59 3.20 -2.49 -7.88
C ARG A 59 2.40 -1.27 -8.35
N ARG A 60 1.19 -1.07 -7.81
CA ARG A 60 0.35 0.08 -8.13
C ARG A 60 1.04 1.41 -7.79
N ILE A 61 1.66 1.50 -6.62
CA ILE A 61 2.41 2.69 -6.20
C ILE A 61 3.60 2.93 -7.14
N ALA A 62 4.35 1.89 -7.47
CA ALA A 62 5.50 1.98 -8.36
C ALA A 62 5.11 2.49 -9.76
N GLU A 63 4.04 1.96 -10.33
CA GLU A 63 3.49 2.40 -11.62
C GLU A 63 3.07 3.89 -11.58
N ARG A 64 2.38 4.31 -10.52
CA ARG A 64 1.83 5.68 -10.42
C ARG A 64 2.89 6.73 -10.12
N THR A 65 4.00 6.34 -9.52
CA THR A 65 5.11 7.24 -9.18
C THR A 65 6.24 7.23 -10.21
N GLY A 66 6.19 6.33 -11.20
CA GLY A 66 7.30 6.13 -12.14
C GLY A 66 8.54 5.59 -11.44
N TRP A 67 8.35 4.79 -10.39
CA TRP A 67 9.41 4.20 -9.58
C TRP A 67 10.41 3.44 -10.47
N ARG A 68 11.69 3.80 -10.36
CA ARG A 68 12.76 3.22 -11.20
C ARG A 68 13.48 2.04 -10.57
N GLY A 69 13.23 1.77 -9.29
CA GLY A 69 13.80 0.62 -8.59
C GLY A 69 13.04 -0.68 -8.87
N HIS A 70 13.59 -1.81 -8.41
CA HIS A 70 12.87 -3.07 -8.40
C HIS A 70 11.76 -3.03 -7.35
N VAL A 71 10.55 -3.51 -7.69
CA VAL A 71 9.48 -3.75 -6.71
C VAL A 71 9.76 -5.11 -6.07
N PRO A 72 10.02 -5.19 -4.75
CA PRO A 72 10.28 -6.45 -4.09
C PRO A 72 9.09 -7.42 -4.23
N ASN A 73 9.37 -8.73 -4.17
CA ASN A 73 8.32 -9.74 -4.21
C ASN A 73 7.50 -9.76 -2.90
N ALA A 74 6.36 -10.46 -2.91
CA ALA A 74 5.46 -10.59 -1.77
C ALA A 74 6.15 -11.03 -0.47
N ALA A 75 7.14 -11.94 -0.53
CA ALA A 75 7.83 -12.44 0.65
C ALA A 75 8.72 -11.35 1.29
N MET A 76 9.45 -10.59 0.48
CA MET A 76 10.29 -9.48 0.97
C MET A 76 9.44 -8.34 1.52
N LEU A 77 8.38 -7.95 0.81
CA LEU A 77 7.46 -6.91 1.29
C LEU A 77 6.82 -7.29 2.63
N ALA A 78 6.46 -8.56 2.82
CA ALA A 78 5.91 -9.06 4.07
C ALA A 78 6.93 -9.02 5.21
N LEU A 79 8.18 -9.43 4.95
CA LEU A 79 9.27 -9.36 5.92
C LEU A 79 9.53 -7.91 6.38
N ASP A 80 9.56 -6.97 5.43
CA ASP A 80 9.74 -5.55 5.75
C ASP A 80 8.55 -5.01 6.57
N CYS A 81 7.32 -5.38 6.20
CA CYS A 81 6.12 -5.03 6.97
C CYS A 81 6.20 -5.58 8.40
N GLU A 82 6.58 -6.85 8.58
CA GLU A 82 6.71 -7.49 9.89
C GLU A 82 7.80 -6.81 10.74
N ALA A 83 8.93 -6.41 10.13
CA ALA A 83 9.99 -5.64 10.78
C ALA A 83 9.49 -4.27 11.29
N ASP A 84 8.55 -3.67 10.58
CA ASP A 84 7.86 -2.42 10.96
C ASP A 84 6.67 -2.65 11.92
N GLY A 85 6.44 -3.88 12.39
CA GLY A 85 5.32 -4.23 13.28
C GLY A 85 3.95 -4.27 12.59
N LEU A 86 3.92 -4.36 11.26
CA LEU A 86 2.72 -4.42 10.42
C LEU A 86 2.39 -5.88 10.11
N LEU A 87 1.24 -6.34 10.59
CA LEU A 87 0.78 -7.71 10.38
C LEU A 87 0.30 -7.93 8.93
N VAL A 88 0.85 -8.92 8.25
CA VAL A 88 0.44 -9.35 6.89
C VAL A 88 0.13 -10.85 6.91
N LEU A 89 -0.96 -11.26 6.25
CA LEU A 89 -1.40 -12.68 6.15
C LEU A 89 -0.78 -13.42 4.97
#